data_AF-A0A7C6E7K3-F1
#
_entry.id   AF-A0A7C6E7K3-F1
#
_cell.length_a   1.000
_cell.length_b   1.000
_cell.length_c   1.000
_cell.angle_alpha   90.00
_cell.angle_beta   90.00
_cell.angle_gamma   90.00
#
_symmetry.space_group_name_H-M   'P 1'
#
loop_
_entity.id
_entity.type
_entity.pdbx_description
1 polymer ?
#
loop_
_entity_poly.entity_id
_entity_poly.type
_entity_poly.pdbx_seq_one_letter_code
_entity_poly.pdbx_strand_id
1 'polypeptide(L)'
;MKVSCLMLLAGLLAAQERPGLFFREDFKETPPETPITQSHIANPDLVLSLHGPGAAQIKKSHHEKPADDPYYVWSGQATGNWAVSLRHKSAMVDLTGLAKIRWRSKQSGFREARIVLKLADGTWLVSDQSDPASTDWREREFNVADIRWRRLDIKNVVEGDWVRNPDLSRVDEVGWTDLMVGGGSAACTRIDWIEVWGRPVKRGQP
;
A
#
# COMPACT_ATOMS: atom_id res chain seq x y z
N MET A 1 -9.54 56.57 33.32
CA MET A 1 -9.57 55.12 33.60
C MET A 1 -9.73 54.38 32.29
N LYS A 2 -8.81 53.45 31.99
CA LYS A 2 -8.69 52.75 30.71
C LYS A 2 -9.82 51.72 30.56
N VAL A 3 -10.59 51.81 29.46
CA VAL A 3 -11.50 50.74 29.04
C VAL A 3 -10.66 49.74 28.25
N SER A 4 -10.44 48.57 28.83
CA SER A 4 -9.70 47.49 28.18
C SER A 4 -10.64 46.71 27.27
N CYS A 5 -10.41 46.77 25.97
CA CYS A 5 -11.13 46.00 24.97
C CYS A 5 -10.63 44.54 25.02
N LEU A 6 -11.49 43.61 25.43
CA LEU A 6 -11.18 42.18 25.44
C LEU A 6 -11.43 41.63 24.02
N MET A 7 -10.37 41.42 23.24
CA MET A 7 -10.47 40.65 21.99
C MET A 7 -10.64 39.17 22.35
N LEU A 8 -11.83 38.61 22.09
CA LEU A 8 -11.99 37.16 22.00
C LEU A 8 -11.26 36.67 20.73
N LEU A 9 -10.15 35.95 20.90
CA LEU A 9 -9.64 35.07 19.85
C LEU A 9 -10.59 33.88 19.71
N ALA A 10 -11.45 33.91 18.70
CA ALA A 10 -12.13 32.71 18.23
C ALA A 10 -11.08 31.82 17.53
N GLY A 11 -10.54 30.84 18.25
CA GLY A 11 -9.76 29.77 17.64
C GLY A 11 -10.66 28.95 16.74
N LEU A 12 -10.54 29.13 15.42
CA LEU A 12 -11.10 28.20 14.44
C LEU A 12 -10.34 26.86 14.60
N LEU A 13 -10.92 25.95 15.38
CA LEU A 13 -10.67 24.53 15.21
C LEU A 13 -11.21 24.17 13.82
N ALA A 14 -10.37 24.32 12.79
CA ALA A 14 -10.66 23.72 11.49
C ALA A 14 -10.88 22.23 11.74
N ALA A 15 -12.10 21.74 11.47
CA ALA A 15 -12.38 20.32 11.54
C ALA A 15 -11.33 19.61 10.69
N GLN A 16 -10.60 18.64 11.27
CA GLN A 16 -9.56 17.94 10.53
C GLN A 16 -10.23 17.08 9.46
N GLU A 17 -10.35 17.61 8.24
CA GLU A 17 -11.00 16.92 7.13
C GLU A 17 -10.23 15.65 6.79
N ARG A 18 -10.94 14.52 6.90
CA ARG A 18 -10.42 13.22 6.47
C ARG A 18 -10.47 13.17 4.93
N PRO A 19 -9.37 12.77 4.27
CA PRO A 19 -9.38 12.65 2.82
C PRO A 19 -10.34 11.57 2.35
N GLY A 20 -10.86 11.73 1.13
CA GLY A 20 -11.70 10.72 0.46
C GLY A 20 -10.89 9.54 -0.09
N LEU A 21 -11.60 8.57 -0.67
CA LEU A 21 -11.00 7.44 -1.37
C LEU A 21 -10.28 7.95 -2.64
N PHE A 22 -8.96 7.72 -2.72
CA PHE A 22 -8.17 8.04 -3.89
C PHE A 22 -8.26 6.93 -4.94
N PHE A 23 -8.02 5.68 -4.54
CA PHE A 23 -8.36 4.51 -5.35
C PHE A 23 -8.69 3.31 -4.49
N ARG A 24 -9.42 2.37 -5.10
CA ARG A 24 -9.58 0.99 -4.66
C ARG A 24 -9.17 0.06 -5.81
N GLU A 25 -8.51 -1.04 -5.49
CA GLU A 25 -8.24 -2.14 -6.41
C GLU A 25 -8.80 -3.44 -5.83
N ASP A 26 -9.71 -4.05 -6.59
CA ASP A 26 -10.23 -5.40 -6.42
C ASP A 26 -9.75 -6.20 -7.63
N PHE A 27 -8.86 -7.19 -7.47
CA PHE A 27 -8.29 -7.87 -8.63
C PHE A 27 -9.36 -8.63 -9.44
N LYS A 28 -9.18 -8.73 -10.76
CA LYS A 28 -10.17 -9.37 -11.63
C LYS A 28 -10.41 -10.84 -11.31
N GLU A 29 -11.65 -11.25 -11.56
CA GLU A 29 -12.12 -12.63 -11.46
C GLU A 29 -11.66 -13.51 -12.63
N THR A 30 -10.35 -13.69 -12.79
CA THR A 30 -9.75 -14.52 -13.85
C THR A 30 -9.18 -15.83 -13.29
N PRO A 31 -8.79 -16.81 -14.11
CA PRO A 31 -8.01 -17.96 -13.64
C PRO A 31 -6.68 -17.54 -12.98
N PRO A 32 -6.06 -18.40 -12.15
CA PRO A 32 -4.74 -18.11 -11.58
C PRO A 32 -3.65 -17.99 -12.67
N GLU A 33 -2.75 -17.00 -12.55
CA GLU A 33 -1.66 -16.75 -13.50
C GLU A 33 -0.41 -16.23 -12.78
N THR A 34 0.77 -16.65 -13.25
CA THR A 34 2.09 -16.21 -12.75
C THR A 34 2.99 -15.82 -13.93
N PRO A 35 3.57 -14.60 -13.97
CA PRO A 35 3.33 -13.51 -13.01
C PRO A 35 1.92 -12.93 -13.14
N ILE A 36 1.46 -12.22 -12.10
CA ILE A 36 0.38 -11.26 -12.26
C ILE A 36 0.79 -10.18 -13.28
N THR A 37 -0.16 -9.74 -14.10
CA THR A 37 0.06 -8.75 -15.16
C THR A 37 -1.03 -7.68 -15.13
N GLN A 38 -0.86 -6.62 -15.94
CA GLN A 38 -1.85 -5.54 -16.05
C GLN A 38 -3.26 -6.03 -16.44
N SER A 39 -3.39 -7.18 -17.12
CA SER A 39 -4.70 -7.74 -17.48
C SER A 39 -5.54 -8.12 -16.25
N HIS A 40 -4.89 -8.36 -15.10
CA HIS A 40 -5.50 -8.75 -13.83
C HIS A 40 -5.97 -7.58 -12.96
N ILE A 41 -5.54 -6.36 -13.30
CA ILE A 41 -5.94 -5.15 -12.59
C ILE A 41 -7.33 -4.73 -13.06
N ALA A 42 -8.29 -4.64 -12.15
CA ALA A 42 -9.67 -4.27 -12.47
C ALA A 42 -9.84 -2.77 -12.60
N ASN A 43 -9.15 -1.97 -11.78
CA ASN A 43 -9.25 -0.52 -11.87
C ASN A 43 -8.52 -0.01 -13.13
N PRO A 44 -9.25 0.56 -14.11
CA PRO A 44 -8.67 0.99 -15.37
C PRO A 44 -7.72 2.17 -15.21
N ASP A 45 -7.75 2.88 -14.08
CA ASP A 45 -6.89 4.02 -13.80
C ASP A 45 -5.57 3.64 -13.12
N LEU A 46 -5.35 2.35 -12.81
CA LEU A 46 -4.13 1.89 -12.16
C LEU A 46 -3.15 1.22 -13.14
N VAL A 47 -1.86 1.40 -12.85
CA VAL A 47 -0.76 0.71 -13.50
C VAL A 47 -0.04 -0.14 -12.45
N LEU A 48 0.10 -1.43 -12.74
CA LEU A 48 0.83 -2.40 -11.94
C LEU A 48 2.34 -2.29 -12.18
N SER A 49 3.13 -2.48 -11.13
CA SER A 49 4.57 -2.71 -11.23
C SER A 49 5.01 -3.80 -10.24
N LEU A 50 5.94 -4.63 -10.69
CA LEU A 50 6.52 -5.73 -9.93
C LEU A 50 8.01 -5.49 -9.75
N HIS A 51 8.51 -5.65 -8.53
CA HIS A 51 9.87 -5.29 -8.15
C HIS A 51 10.58 -6.40 -7.39
N GLY A 52 11.91 -6.38 -7.41
CA GLY A 52 12.75 -7.34 -6.70
C GLY A 52 13.11 -8.59 -7.53
N PRO A 53 14.07 -9.39 -7.03
CA PRO A 53 14.48 -10.64 -7.70
C PRO A 53 13.37 -11.70 -7.75
N GLY A 54 12.38 -11.67 -6.84
CA GLY A 54 11.26 -12.61 -6.82
C GLY A 54 10.00 -12.14 -7.57
N ALA A 55 10.07 -11.01 -8.27
CA ALA A 55 8.90 -10.33 -8.83
C ALA A 55 8.13 -11.18 -9.86
N ALA A 56 8.87 -11.96 -10.67
CA ALA A 56 8.29 -12.77 -11.75
C ALA A 56 7.49 -13.98 -11.25
N GLN A 57 7.49 -14.27 -9.94
CA GLN A 57 6.73 -15.37 -9.33
C GLN A 57 5.53 -14.88 -8.51
N ILE A 58 5.27 -13.57 -8.50
CA ILE A 58 4.06 -13.04 -7.88
C ILE A 58 2.87 -13.45 -8.71
N LYS A 59 1.92 -14.12 -8.06
CA LYS A 59 0.82 -14.80 -8.71
C LYS A 59 -0.49 -14.06 -8.48
N LYS A 60 -1.32 -13.95 -9.50
CA LYS A 60 -2.76 -13.75 -9.31
C LYS A 60 -3.37 -15.13 -9.03
N SER A 61 -4.11 -15.28 -7.94
CA SER A 61 -4.62 -16.58 -7.48
C SER A 61 -6.10 -16.51 -7.09
N HIS A 62 -6.69 -17.69 -6.93
CA HIS A 62 -8.05 -17.97 -6.44
C HIS A 62 -8.18 -19.50 -6.37
N HIS A 63 -8.97 -20.03 -5.44
CA HIS A 63 -9.39 -21.43 -5.45
C HIS A 63 -10.89 -21.53 -5.65
N GLU A 64 -11.34 -22.49 -6.46
CA GLU A 64 -12.78 -22.78 -6.65
C GLU A 64 -13.51 -23.13 -5.34
N LYS A 65 -12.76 -23.54 -4.30
CA LYS A 65 -13.29 -23.84 -2.96
C LYS A 65 -12.39 -23.24 -1.86
N PRO A 66 -13.00 -22.69 -0.79
CA PRO A 66 -14.44 -22.48 -0.61
C PRO A 66 -15.00 -21.44 -1.60
N ALA A 67 -16.32 -21.42 -1.79
CA ALA A 67 -16.96 -20.60 -2.83
C ALA A 67 -16.77 -19.08 -2.64
N ASP A 68 -16.36 -18.68 -1.43
CA ASP A 68 -16.07 -17.30 -1.03
C ASP A 68 -14.56 -16.99 -1.02
N ASP A 69 -13.69 -17.86 -1.56
CA ASP A 69 -12.27 -17.54 -1.70
C ASP A 69 -12.10 -16.35 -2.67
N PRO A 70 -11.42 -15.27 -2.26
CA PRO A 70 -11.31 -14.09 -3.09
C PRO A 70 -10.35 -14.29 -4.27
N TYR A 71 -10.21 -13.22 -5.06
CA TYR A 71 -9.23 -13.11 -6.13
C TYR A 71 -8.07 -12.24 -5.65
N TYR A 72 -6.93 -12.84 -5.39
CA TYR A 72 -5.85 -12.20 -4.62
C TYR A 72 -4.48 -12.32 -5.27
N VAL A 73 -3.60 -11.41 -4.90
CA VAL A 73 -2.16 -11.50 -5.15
C VAL A 73 -1.51 -12.40 -4.12
N TRP A 74 -0.64 -13.31 -4.56
CA TRP A 74 0.02 -14.32 -3.73
C TRP A 74 1.52 -14.40 -3.98
N SER A 75 2.31 -14.44 -2.91
CA SER A 75 3.77 -14.42 -2.98
C SER A 75 4.46 -15.78 -2.73
N GLY A 76 3.72 -16.85 -2.48
CA GLY A 76 4.32 -18.08 -1.94
C GLY A 76 5.32 -18.79 -2.87
N GLN A 77 5.40 -18.43 -4.15
CA GLN A 77 6.40 -18.93 -5.11
C GLN A 77 7.57 -17.98 -5.35
N ALA A 78 7.61 -16.80 -4.72
CA ALA A 78 8.69 -15.84 -4.88
C ALA A 78 10.05 -16.46 -4.48
N THR A 79 10.98 -16.57 -5.43
CA THR A 79 12.31 -17.15 -5.18
C THR A 79 13.32 -16.13 -4.65
N GLY A 80 12.92 -14.86 -4.60
CA GLY A 80 13.66 -13.73 -4.04
C GLY A 80 12.72 -12.76 -3.34
N ASN A 81 13.27 -11.73 -2.70
CA ASN A 81 12.44 -10.64 -2.17
C ASN A 81 11.68 -9.96 -3.32
N TRP A 82 10.51 -9.43 -3.00
CA TRP A 82 9.53 -9.03 -3.99
C TRP A 82 8.69 -7.86 -3.46
N ALA A 83 8.25 -6.98 -4.35
CA ALA A 83 7.24 -5.98 -4.01
C ALA A 83 6.26 -5.81 -5.17
N VAL A 84 5.03 -5.44 -4.84
CA VAL A 84 4.00 -5.04 -5.79
C VAL A 84 3.66 -3.58 -5.52
N SER A 85 3.54 -2.77 -6.56
CA SER A 85 3.04 -1.40 -6.44
C SER A 85 1.98 -1.09 -7.50
N LEU A 86 1.09 -0.17 -7.13
CA LEU A 86 0.05 0.37 -7.97
C LEU A 86 0.23 1.89 -8.04
N ARG A 87 0.08 2.44 -9.23
CA ARG A 87 0.09 3.89 -9.45
C ARG A 87 -1.11 4.33 -10.26
N HIS A 88 -1.73 5.44 -9.86
CA HIS A 88 -2.80 6.04 -10.66
C HIS A 88 -2.23 6.71 -11.90
N LYS A 89 -2.84 6.52 -13.08
CA LYS A 89 -2.31 6.97 -14.38
C LYS A 89 -2.08 8.48 -14.45
N SER A 90 -3.02 9.26 -13.92
CA SER A 90 -3.06 10.73 -14.07
C SER A 90 -2.76 11.52 -12.79
N ALA A 91 -2.66 10.84 -11.63
CA ALA A 91 -2.53 11.50 -10.33
C ALA A 91 -1.50 10.81 -9.44
N MET A 92 -0.92 11.60 -8.54
CA MET A 92 -0.24 11.20 -7.31
C MET A 92 -1.21 11.36 -6.15
N VAL A 93 -0.82 10.92 -4.96
CA VAL A 93 -1.62 11.08 -3.74
C VAL A 93 -0.86 11.82 -2.66
N ASP A 94 -1.52 12.80 -2.04
CA ASP A 94 -1.13 13.41 -0.79
C ASP A 94 -1.65 12.55 0.36
N LEU A 95 -0.72 11.91 1.09
CA LEU A 95 -0.99 11.10 2.26
C LEU A 95 -0.68 11.84 3.58
N THR A 96 -0.57 13.17 3.56
CA THR A 96 -0.40 13.96 4.78
C THR A 96 -1.72 14.08 5.57
N GLY A 97 -1.61 14.31 6.88
CA GLY A 97 -2.76 14.43 7.77
C GLY A 97 -3.40 13.08 8.08
N LEU A 98 -4.73 12.99 8.02
CA LEU A 98 -5.50 11.80 8.39
C LEU A 98 -5.71 10.79 7.24
N ALA A 99 -4.71 10.66 6.37
CA ALA A 99 -4.73 9.66 5.31
C ALA A 99 -4.60 8.25 5.86
N LYS A 100 -5.15 7.28 5.13
CA LYS A 100 -5.11 5.87 5.54
C LYS A 100 -4.99 4.93 4.36
N ILE A 101 -4.46 3.75 4.63
CA ILE A 101 -4.43 2.63 3.69
C ILE A 101 -5.20 1.48 4.34
N ARG A 102 -6.04 0.82 3.57
CA ARG A 102 -6.80 -0.35 4.02
C ARG A 102 -6.62 -1.49 3.04
N TRP A 103 -6.63 -2.72 3.54
CA TRP A 103 -6.71 -3.90 2.68
C TRP A 103 -7.46 -5.03 3.37
N ARG A 104 -7.88 -6.02 2.57
CA ARG A 104 -8.23 -7.35 3.08
C ARG A 104 -7.14 -8.34 2.69
N SER A 105 -6.67 -9.10 3.68
CA SER A 105 -5.46 -9.92 3.56
C SER A 105 -5.55 -11.22 4.38
N LYS A 106 -4.65 -12.16 4.10
CA LYS A 106 -4.54 -13.45 4.81
C LYS A 106 -3.13 -14.03 4.76
N GLN A 107 -2.29 -13.60 5.68
CA GLN A 107 -0.86 -13.94 5.71
C GLN A 107 -0.69 -15.30 6.39
N SER A 108 0.35 -16.03 6.01
CA SER A 108 0.68 -17.33 6.61
C SER A 108 2.15 -17.40 6.99
N GLY A 109 2.45 -18.18 8.03
CA GLY A 109 3.80 -18.28 8.59
C GLY A 109 4.23 -16.98 9.27
N PHE A 110 5.52 -16.66 9.21
CA PHE A 110 6.07 -15.41 9.77
C PHE A 110 5.95 -14.21 8.83
N ARG A 111 5.02 -14.23 7.86
CA ARG A 111 4.86 -13.11 6.94
C ARG A 111 4.14 -11.96 7.60
N GLU A 112 4.71 -10.78 7.40
CA GLU A 112 4.19 -9.51 7.85
C GLU A 112 4.12 -8.56 6.65
N ALA A 113 2.93 -8.34 6.09
CA ALA A 113 2.80 -7.48 4.91
C ALA A 113 2.96 -6.00 5.29
N ARG A 114 3.92 -5.31 4.68
CA ARG A 114 4.27 -3.90 4.92
C ARG A 114 3.83 -3.05 3.76
N ILE A 115 3.51 -1.80 4.04
CA ILE A 115 3.20 -0.79 3.03
C ILE A 115 4.52 -0.36 2.38
N VAL A 116 4.51 -0.26 1.06
CA VAL A 116 5.59 0.32 0.25
C VAL A 116 5.08 1.60 -0.40
N LEU A 117 5.86 2.67 -0.33
CA LEU A 117 5.57 3.92 -1.04
C LEU A 117 6.73 4.28 -1.96
N LYS A 118 6.41 4.87 -3.11
CA LYS A 118 7.37 5.64 -3.91
C LYS A 118 6.98 7.11 -3.87
N LEU A 119 7.90 7.97 -3.48
CA LEU A 119 7.71 9.42 -3.47
C LEU A 119 7.95 10.01 -4.86
N ALA A 120 7.49 11.24 -5.08
CA ALA A 120 7.67 11.95 -6.35
C ALA A 120 9.15 12.19 -6.74
N ASP A 121 10.07 12.20 -5.78
CA ASP A 121 11.51 12.31 -6.00
C ASP A 121 12.17 10.96 -6.36
N GLY A 122 11.39 9.87 -6.41
CA GLY A 122 11.87 8.52 -6.68
C GLY A 122 12.33 7.74 -5.45
N THR A 123 12.30 8.34 -4.25
CA THR A 123 12.61 7.65 -3.00
C THR A 123 11.57 6.56 -2.72
N TRP A 124 12.03 5.35 -2.44
CA TRP A 124 11.18 4.26 -1.98
C TRP A 124 11.25 4.11 -0.46
N LEU A 125 10.09 3.87 0.15
CA LEU A 125 9.90 3.72 1.58
C LEU A 125 9.19 2.40 1.89
N VAL A 126 9.48 1.82 3.04
CA VAL A 126 8.74 0.69 3.63
C VAL A 126 8.34 1.02 5.07
N SER A 127 7.12 0.64 5.45
CA SER A 127 6.55 0.93 6.76
C SER A 127 7.15 0.07 7.88
N ASP A 128 7.27 0.65 9.06
CA ASP A 128 7.57 -0.10 10.29
C ASP A 128 6.37 -0.91 10.80
N GLN A 129 5.16 -0.38 10.62
CA GLN A 129 3.92 -1.13 10.80
C GLN A 129 3.73 -2.18 9.71
N SER A 130 3.10 -3.29 10.06
CA SER A 130 2.94 -4.45 9.19
C SER A 130 1.68 -5.24 9.52
N ASP A 131 1.21 -6.07 8.59
CA ASP A 131 0.07 -6.96 8.73
C ASP A 131 0.45 -8.43 8.91
N PRO A 132 0.41 -8.98 10.14
CA PRO A 132 0.88 -10.34 10.42
C PRO A 132 -0.14 -11.39 9.98
N ALA A 133 0.28 -12.66 10.10
CA ALA A 133 -0.53 -13.84 9.82
C ALA A 133 -1.91 -13.83 10.50
N SER A 134 -2.87 -14.46 9.83
CA SER A 134 -4.23 -14.67 10.35
C SER A 134 -4.79 -16.01 9.89
N THR A 135 -5.67 -16.59 10.69
CA THR A 135 -6.39 -17.82 10.33
C THR A 135 -7.34 -17.59 9.16
N ASP A 136 -7.90 -16.38 9.06
CA ASP A 136 -8.86 -16.03 8.04
C ASP A 136 -8.61 -14.65 7.41
N TRP A 137 -9.30 -14.39 6.30
CA TRP A 137 -9.32 -13.09 5.64
C TRP A 137 -9.82 -12.03 6.61
N ARG A 138 -9.07 -10.94 6.76
CA ARG A 138 -9.47 -9.82 7.60
C ARG A 138 -9.10 -8.51 6.97
N GLU A 139 -9.87 -7.48 7.30
CA GLU A 139 -9.53 -6.12 6.97
C GLU A 139 -8.52 -5.56 7.97
N ARG A 140 -7.59 -4.76 7.48
CA ARG A 140 -6.72 -3.94 8.30
C ARG A 140 -6.66 -2.53 7.76
N GLU A 141 -6.71 -1.56 8.67
CA GLU A 141 -6.48 -0.15 8.41
C GLU A 141 -5.13 0.27 9.00
N PHE A 142 -4.43 1.14 8.27
CA PHE A 142 -3.21 1.81 8.71
C PHE A 142 -3.41 3.31 8.62
N ASN A 143 -3.29 3.99 9.76
CA ASN A 143 -3.19 5.45 9.79
C ASN A 143 -1.80 5.85 9.32
N VAL A 144 -1.69 6.56 8.19
CA VAL A 144 -0.39 6.90 7.61
C VAL A 144 0.44 7.79 8.53
N ALA A 145 -0.21 8.67 9.30
CA ALA A 145 0.43 9.54 10.28
C ALA A 145 1.15 8.79 11.43
N ASP A 146 0.75 7.54 11.71
CA ASP A 146 1.32 6.73 12.78
C ASP A 146 2.50 5.86 12.29
N ILE A 147 2.84 5.91 11.01
CA ILE A 147 3.88 5.09 10.40
C ILE A 147 5.22 5.82 10.42
N ARG A 148 6.28 5.10 10.79
CA ARG A 148 7.65 5.51 10.53
C ARG A 148 8.20 4.75 9.32
N TRP A 149 9.07 5.40 8.59
CA TRP A 149 9.51 4.93 7.28
C TRP A 149 10.99 4.60 7.26
N ARG A 150 11.32 3.43 6.73
CA ARG A 150 12.68 3.09 6.33
C ARG A 150 12.82 3.27 4.83
N ARG A 151 14.00 3.66 4.36
CA ARG A 151 14.32 3.61 2.94
C ARG A 151 14.19 2.16 2.46
N LEU A 152 13.71 1.95 1.25
CA LEU A 152 13.64 0.65 0.62
C LEU A 152 14.54 0.65 -0.61
N ASP A 153 15.53 -0.24 -0.66
CA ASP A 153 16.16 -0.58 -1.93
C ASP A 153 15.16 -1.39 -2.73
N ILE A 154 14.45 -0.75 -3.66
CA ILE A 154 13.40 -1.41 -4.44
C ILE A 154 13.94 -2.49 -5.39
N LYS A 155 15.21 -2.44 -5.78
CA LYS A 155 15.79 -3.42 -6.72
C LYS A 155 15.99 -4.76 -6.05
N ASN A 156 16.42 -4.75 -4.79
CA ASN A 156 16.63 -5.96 -4.00
C ASN A 156 15.50 -6.23 -3.00
N VAL A 157 14.63 -5.24 -2.80
CA VAL A 157 13.54 -5.22 -1.80
C VAL A 157 14.10 -5.52 -0.40
N VAL A 158 14.99 -4.64 0.05
CA VAL A 158 15.66 -4.69 1.36
C VAL A 158 15.55 -3.34 2.04
N GLU A 159 15.18 -3.33 3.32
CA GLU A 159 15.08 -2.13 4.12
C GLU A 159 16.46 -1.54 4.45
N GLY A 160 16.59 -0.23 4.26
CA GLY A 160 17.75 0.57 4.62
C GLY A 160 17.43 1.48 5.81
N ASP A 161 18.16 2.59 5.94
CA ASP A 161 18.06 3.50 7.09
C ASP A 161 16.68 4.15 7.27
N TRP A 162 16.41 4.62 8.49
CA TRP A 162 15.24 5.45 8.79
C TRP A 162 15.25 6.75 7.98
N VAL A 163 14.09 7.10 7.42
CA VAL A 163 13.87 8.39 6.76
C VAL A 163 13.08 9.29 7.70
N ARG A 164 13.71 10.38 8.15
CA ARG A 164 13.07 11.35 9.04
C ARG A 164 12.17 12.28 8.22
N ASN A 165 10.90 12.36 8.57
CA ASN A 165 9.92 13.27 7.98
C ASN A 165 9.90 13.23 6.44
N PRO A 166 9.66 12.06 5.80
CA PRO A 166 9.53 12.00 4.35
C PRO A 166 8.38 12.89 3.86
N ASP A 167 8.54 13.49 2.69
CA ASP A 167 7.47 14.28 2.06
C ASP A 167 6.40 13.34 1.48
N LEU A 168 5.33 13.15 2.24
CA LEU A 168 4.18 12.34 1.84
C LEU A 168 3.11 13.15 1.08
N SER A 169 3.36 14.43 0.77
CA SER A 169 2.41 15.26 0.01
C SER A 169 2.31 14.84 -1.45
N ARG A 170 3.28 14.06 -1.95
CA ARG A 170 3.33 13.58 -3.32
C ARG A 170 3.88 12.16 -3.40
N VAL A 171 3.00 11.20 -3.24
CA VAL A 171 3.28 9.77 -3.40
C VAL A 171 2.88 9.31 -4.81
N ASP A 172 3.83 8.75 -5.53
CA ASP A 172 3.68 8.25 -6.91
C ASP A 172 3.04 6.87 -6.94
N GLU A 173 3.50 5.95 -6.09
CA GLU A 173 3.06 4.57 -6.06
C GLU A 173 2.83 4.10 -4.62
N VAL A 174 1.80 3.27 -4.44
CA VAL A 174 1.46 2.61 -3.18
C VAL A 174 1.43 1.11 -3.41
N GLY A 175 2.02 0.35 -2.51
CA GLY A 175 2.25 -1.07 -2.70
C GLY A 175 2.46 -1.83 -1.41
N TRP A 176 2.95 -3.06 -1.55
CA TRP A 176 3.25 -3.93 -0.42
C TRP A 176 4.39 -4.92 -0.70
N THR A 177 4.99 -5.40 0.38
CA THR A 177 6.00 -6.47 0.44
C THR A 177 5.96 -7.10 1.83
N ASP A 178 6.42 -8.34 1.99
CA ASP A 178 6.73 -8.91 3.31
C ASP A 178 8.25 -8.97 3.61
N LEU A 179 9.08 -8.43 2.70
CA LEU A 179 10.55 -8.44 2.76
C LEU A 179 11.16 -9.84 2.83
N MET A 180 10.42 -10.87 2.40
CA MET A 180 10.86 -12.26 2.46
C MET A 180 10.60 -12.99 1.14
N VAL A 181 11.39 -14.02 0.88
CA VAL A 181 11.08 -15.02 -0.15
C VAL A 181 9.79 -15.79 0.19
N GLY A 182 9.15 -16.38 -0.81
CA GLY A 182 8.01 -17.28 -0.65
C GLY A 182 8.41 -18.62 -0.03
N GLY A 183 7.50 -19.24 0.73
CA GLY A 183 7.64 -20.60 1.26
C GLY A 183 6.38 -21.44 1.06
N GLY A 184 5.71 -21.24 -0.08
CA GLY A 184 4.44 -21.88 -0.41
C GLY A 184 3.27 -21.37 0.46
N SER A 185 2.16 -22.10 0.46
CA SER A 185 0.93 -21.70 1.17
C SER A 185 1.09 -21.57 2.68
N ALA A 186 2.11 -22.23 3.26
CA ALA A 186 2.44 -22.14 4.68
C ALA A 186 3.20 -20.86 5.06
N ALA A 187 3.80 -20.16 4.08
CA ALA A 187 4.62 -18.98 4.31
C ALA A 187 4.54 -18.01 3.12
N CYS A 188 3.47 -17.21 3.11
CA CYS A 188 3.13 -16.31 2.00
C CYS A 188 2.29 -15.12 2.45
N THR A 189 2.31 -14.07 1.64
CA THR A 189 1.38 -12.95 1.73
C THR A 189 0.23 -13.13 0.74
N ARG A 190 -0.98 -12.77 1.16
CA ARG A 190 -2.17 -12.71 0.30
C ARG A 190 -2.86 -11.36 0.47
N ILE A 191 -3.00 -10.61 -0.63
CA ILE A 191 -3.76 -9.35 -0.65
C ILE A 191 -4.92 -9.53 -1.64
N ASP A 192 -6.15 -9.42 -1.15
CA ASP A 192 -7.35 -9.53 -1.97
C ASP A 192 -7.76 -8.18 -2.56
N TRP A 193 -7.88 -7.15 -1.73
CA TRP A 193 -8.10 -5.78 -2.22
C TRP A 193 -7.31 -4.78 -1.40
N ILE A 194 -7.05 -3.61 -1.99
CA ILE A 194 -6.41 -2.47 -1.34
C ILE A 194 -7.17 -1.17 -1.63
N GLU A 195 -7.29 -0.32 -0.62
CA GLU A 195 -7.79 1.05 -0.70
C GLU A 195 -6.73 2.03 -0.22
N VAL A 196 -6.63 3.16 -0.92
CA VAL A 196 -5.81 4.30 -0.51
C VAL A 196 -6.73 5.51 -0.33
N TRP A 197 -6.71 6.10 0.85
CA TRP A 197 -7.50 7.27 1.22
C TRP A 197 -6.55 8.46 1.40
N GLY A 198 -6.60 9.39 0.46
CA GLY A 198 -5.67 10.53 0.37
C GLY A 198 -6.17 11.56 -0.64
N ARG A 199 -5.58 12.75 -0.65
CA ARG A 199 -6.01 13.81 -1.58
C ARG A 199 -5.33 13.60 -2.93
N PRO A 200 -6.06 13.66 -4.07
CA PRO A 200 -5.42 13.57 -5.37
C PRO A 200 -4.55 14.80 -5.62
N VAL A 201 -3.34 14.58 -6.14
CA VAL A 201 -2.42 15.63 -6.60
C VAL A 201 -2.10 15.38 -8.06
N LYS A 202 -2.12 16.42 -8.90
CA LYS A 202 -1.78 16.27 -10.33
C LYS A 202 -0.36 15.74 -10.48
N ARG A 203 -0.17 14.76 -11.36
CA ARG A 203 1.17 14.42 -11.85
C ARG A 203 1.76 15.65 -12.54
N GLY A 204 2.98 16.04 -12.18
CA GLY A 204 3.74 17.01 -12.98
C GLY A 204 3.93 16.46 -14.40
N GLN A 205 4.20 17.33 -15.38
CA GLN A 205 4.67 16.83 -16.67
C GLN A 205 5.94 15.99 -16.43
N PRO A 206 6.06 14.83 -17.10
CA PRO A 206 7.25 13.98 -17.01
C PRO A 206 8.53 14.73 -17.40
#